data_AF-A0A7W8WKN1-F1
#
_entry.id   AF-A0A7W8WKN1-F1
#
_cell.length_a   1.000
_cell.length_b   1.000
_cell.length_c   1.000
_cell.angle_alpha   90.00
_cell.angle_beta   90.00
_cell.angle_gamma   90.00
#
_symmetry.space_group_name_H-M   'P 1'
#
loop_
_entity.id
_entity.type
_entity.pdbx_description
1 polymer ?
#
loop_
_entity_poly.entity_id
_entity_poly.type
_entity_poly.pdbx_seq_one_letter_code
_entity_poly.pdbx_strand_id
1 'polypeptide(L)'
;MKFEVTKEWCMKMARLEHEHGTDVEIGAGLFAADPSTQQPAYAMEESADPRIAFGRFVRLMRRGRKQTLEKLAEDADIDITELVEIEEDSHHTPEPRTVYQLANYFAIPSTKLMQLAGLSQQRDSHLVSEAIRFAARSEKVTDLNETERSALEAFVAVLSEQK
;
A
#
# COMPACT_ATOMS: atom_id res chain seq x y z
N MET A 1 -30.38 -41.72 17.80
CA MET A 1 -28.93 -41.80 17.51
C MET A 1 -28.21 -41.60 18.85
N LYS A 2 -27.36 -42.55 19.28
CA LYS A 2 -26.67 -42.50 20.58
C LYS A 2 -25.18 -42.39 20.27
N PHE A 3 -24.57 -41.25 20.56
CA PHE A 3 -23.13 -41.05 20.38
C PHE A 3 -22.42 -41.48 21.66
N GLU A 4 -21.53 -42.45 21.56
CA GLU A 4 -20.71 -42.89 22.68
C GLU A 4 -19.36 -42.16 22.60
N VAL A 5 -19.17 -41.20 23.52
CA VAL A 5 -17.92 -40.47 23.67
C VAL A 5 -16.98 -41.31 24.54
N THR A 6 -15.94 -41.86 23.94
CA THR A 6 -14.98 -42.73 24.62
C THR A 6 -13.83 -41.93 25.26
N LYS A 7 -13.20 -42.49 26.29
CA LYS A 7 -12.04 -41.86 26.98
C LYS A 7 -10.92 -41.52 26.00
N GLU A 8 -10.63 -42.42 25.06
CA GLU A 8 -9.62 -42.22 24.02
C GLU A 8 -9.95 -41.02 23.13
N TRP A 9 -11.24 -40.84 22.81
CA TRP A 9 -11.69 -39.70 22.02
C TRP A 9 -11.48 -38.38 22.77
N CYS A 10 -11.84 -38.30 24.05
CA CYS A 10 -11.60 -37.12 24.88
C CYS A 10 -10.11 -36.77 24.99
N MET A 11 -9.26 -37.77 25.21
CA MET A 11 -7.81 -37.55 25.32
C MET A 11 -7.19 -37.07 24.00
N LYS A 12 -7.71 -37.54 22.86
CA LYS A 12 -7.29 -37.07 21.54
C LYS A 12 -7.68 -35.61 21.30
N MET A 13 -8.92 -35.22 21.64
CA MET A 13 -9.37 -33.84 21.45
C MET A 13 -8.63 -32.84 22.34
N ALA A 14 -8.37 -33.20 23.61
CA ALA A 14 -7.60 -32.35 24.53
C ALA A 14 -6.16 -32.08 24.04
N ARG A 15 -5.53 -33.04 23.35
CA ARG A 15 -4.20 -32.83 22.75
C ARG A 15 -4.24 -31.86 21.58
N LEU A 16 -5.26 -31.97 20.72
CA LEU A 16 -5.45 -31.06 19.59
C LEU A 16 -5.64 -29.61 20.06
N GLU A 17 -6.42 -29.41 21.12
CA GLU A 17 -6.62 -28.08 21.74
C GLU A 17 -5.34 -27.52 22.39
N HIS A 18 -4.48 -28.39 22.94
CA HIS A 18 -3.24 -27.98 23.61
C HIS A 18 -2.09 -27.67 22.63
N GLU A 19 -1.94 -28.46 21.57
CA GLU A 19 -0.88 -28.28 20.56
C GLU A 19 -1.14 -27.09 19.63
N HIS A 20 -2.41 -26.77 19.36
CA HIS A 20 -2.82 -25.70 18.43
C HIS A 20 -3.40 -24.46 19.15
N GLY A 21 -3.22 -24.38 20.48
CA GLY A 21 -3.48 -23.19 21.31
C GLY A 21 -4.72 -22.37 20.95
N THR A 22 -5.90 -22.72 21.47
CA THR A 22 -7.12 -21.87 21.47
C THR A 22 -7.56 -21.25 20.13
N ASP A 23 -7.07 -21.71 18.98
CA ASP A 23 -7.45 -21.21 17.65
C ASP A 23 -8.04 -22.30 16.74
N VAL A 24 -8.46 -23.43 17.33
CA VAL A 24 -9.19 -24.46 16.60
C VAL A 24 -10.64 -24.00 16.43
N GLU A 25 -10.90 -23.24 15.37
CA GLU A 25 -12.26 -22.94 14.94
C GLU A 25 -13.00 -24.25 14.58
N ILE A 26 -14.01 -24.61 15.38
CA ILE A 26 -14.82 -25.80 15.13
C ILE A 26 -15.86 -25.48 14.05
N GLY A 27 -15.53 -25.78 12.79
CA GLY A 27 -16.46 -25.71 11.66
C GLY A 27 -17.21 -27.02 11.43
N ALA A 28 -18.55 -26.99 11.45
CA ALA A 28 -19.39 -28.12 11.07
C ALA A 28 -19.80 -28.02 9.59
N GLY A 29 -18.92 -28.41 8.66
CA GLY A 29 -19.25 -28.42 7.24
C GLY A 29 -18.13 -28.87 6.30
N LEU A 30 -18.50 -29.21 5.06
CA LEU A 30 -17.63 -29.74 3.99
C LEU A 30 -16.52 -28.77 3.51
N PHE A 31 -16.47 -27.55 4.07
CA PHE A 31 -15.50 -26.49 3.78
C PHE A 31 -14.64 -26.15 5.01
N ALA A 32 -14.43 -27.08 5.95
CA ALA A 32 -13.44 -26.90 7.01
C ALA A 32 -12.05 -26.81 6.34
N ALA A 33 -11.61 -25.58 6.09
CA ALA A 33 -10.35 -25.27 5.45
C ALA A 33 -9.19 -25.78 6.34
N ASP A 34 -8.20 -26.38 5.71
CA ASP A 34 -6.92 -26.72 6.32
C ASP A 34 -6.19 -25.40 6.69
N PRO A 35 -5.96 -25.08 7.97
CA PRO A 35 -5.35 -23.83 8.39
C PRO A 35 -3.82 -23.87 8.32
N SER A 36 -3.20 -24.87 7.68
CA SER A 36 -1.74 -24.92 7.52
C SER A 36 -1.13 -23.82 6.63
N THR A 37 -1.92 -22.81 6.21
CA THR A 37 -1.40 -21.57 5.58
C THR A 37 -1.68 -20.31 6.40
N GLN A 38 -1.80 -20.41 7.72
CA GLN A 38 -1.59 -19.25 8.59
C GLN A 38 -0.21 -19.36 9.23
N GLN A 39 0.79 -18.89 8.47
CA GLN A 39 2.03 -18.46 9.08
C GLN A 39 1.68 -17.47 10.20
N PRO A 40 2.19 -17.67 11.42
CA PRO A 40 1.83 -16.80 12.53
C PRO A 40 2.13 -15.36 12.11
N ALA A 41 1.20 -14.45 12.36
CA ALA A 41 1.40 -13.03 12.27
C ALA A 41 2.36 -12.58 13.39
N TYR A 42 3.58 -13.11 13.43
CA TYR A 42 4.69 -12.45 14.05
C TYR A 42 4.91 -11.18 13.23
N ALA A 43 4.51 -10.05 13.81
CA ALA A 43 4.87 -8.69 13.40
C ALA A 43 5.37 -8.60 11.96
N MET A 44 4.44 -8.50 11.00
CA MET A 44 4.79 -7.74 9.80
C MET A 44 5.27 -6.41 10.37
N GLU A 45 6.57 -6.15 10.28
CA GLU A 45 7.08 -4.79 10.24
C GLU A 45 6.06 -4.00 9.42
N GLU A 46 5.61 -2.84 9.91
CA GLU A 46 4.86 -1.89 9.09
C GLU A 46 5.73 -1.59 7.86
N SER A 47 5.63 -2.45 6.85
CA SER A 47 6.39 -2.34 5.63
C SER A 47 5.83 -1.09 5.00
N ALA A 48 6.62 -0.02 5.06
CA ALA A 48 6.19 1.31 4.65
C ALA A 48 5.36 1.22 3.37
N ASP A 49 4.09 1.58 3.48
CA ASP A 49 3.14 1.40 2.39
C ASP A 49 3.60 2.27 1.21
N PRO A 50 3.83 1.70 0.01
CA PRO A 50 4.19 2.49 -1.17
C PRO A 50 3.16 3.59 -1.49
N ARG A 51 1.91 3.48 -0.99
CA ARG A 51 0.90 4.55 -1.07
C ARG A 51 1.31 5.83 -0.35
N ILE A 52 2.09 5.74 0.74
CA ILE A 52 2.68 6.92 1.40
C ILE A 52 3.58 7.69 0.42
N ALA A 53 4.34 6.96 -0.40
CA ALA A 53 5.20 7.57 -1.41
C ALA A 53 4.39 8.24 -2.53
N PHE A 54 3.21 7.72 -2.87
CA PHE A 54 2.32 8.33 -3.87
C PHE A 54 1.86 9.73 -3.45
N GLY A 55 1.26 9.88 -2.27
CA GLY A 55 0.80 11.18 -1.77
C GLY A 55 1.94 12.20 -1.63
N ARG A 56 3.09 11.75 -1.13
CA ARG A 56 4.31 12.59 -1.04
C ARG A 56 4.82 13.01 -2.42
N PHE A 57 4.80 12.10 -3.39
CA PHE A 57 5.20 12.38 -4.76
C PHE A 57 4.34 13.48 -5.38
N VAL A 58 3.02 13.36 -5.30
CA VAL A 58 2.07 14.36 -5.84
C VAL A 58 2.32 15.74 -5.20
N ARG A 59 2.40 15.79 -3.87
CA ARG A 59 2.69 17.01 -3.12
C ARG A 59 4.02 17.65 -3.53
N LEU A 60 5.09 16.87 -3.64
CA LEU A 60 6.40 17.40 -4.01
C LEU A 60 6.46 17.86 -5.47
N MET A 61 5.84 17.15 -6.39
CA MET A 61 5.71 17.57 -7.79
C MET A 61 4.96 18.90 -7.90
N ARG A 62 3.83 19.04 -7.18
CA ARG A 62 3.04 20.27 -7.12
C ARG A 62 3.85 21.44 -6.54
N ARG A 63 4.50 21.23 -5.40
CA ARG A 63 5.34 22.25 -4.73
C ARG A 63 6.55 22.65 -5.57
N GLY A 64 7.20 21.70 -6.24
CA GLY A 64 8.29 21.97 -7.18
C GLY A 64 7.86 22.86 -8.35
N ARG A 65 6.61 22.74 -8.80
CA ARG A 65 5.98 23.62 -9.80
C ARG A 65 5.38 24.91 -9.23
N LYS A 66 5.47 25.14 -7.91
CA LYS A 66 4.88 26.28 -7.19
C LYS A 66 3.37 26.45 -7.40
N GLN A 67 2.66 25.33 -7.48
CA GLN A 67 1.21 25.32 -7.70
C GLN A 67 0.45 25.17 -6.39
N THR A 68 -0.71 25.82 -6.30
CA THR A 68 -1.69 25.52 -5.24
C THR A 68 -2.42 24.22 -5.55
N LEU A 69 -3.11 23.66 -4.55
CA LEU A 69 -3.93 22.45 -4.75
C LEU A 69 -5.02 22.69 -5.80
N GLU A 70 -5.69 23.84 -5.72
CA GLU A 70 -6.73 24.27 -6.66
C GLU A 70 -6.19 24.35 -8.08
N LYS A 71 -4.97 24.88 -8.24
CA LYS A 71 -4.37 25.03 -9.57
C LYS A 71 -4.01 23.68 -10.19
N LEU A 72 -3.50 22.74 -9.38
CA LEU A 72 -3.24 21.38 -9.86
C LEU A 72 -4.55 20.66 -10.23
N ALA A 73 -5.57 20.76 -9.38
CA ALA A 73 -6.88 20.16 -9.62
C ALA A 73 -7.50 20.68 -10.93
N GLU A 74 -7.49 22.00 -11.14
CA GLU A 74 -7.96 22.63 -12.38
C GLU A 74 -7.16 22.19 -13.60
N ASP A 75 -5.83 22.30 -13.56
CA ASP A 75 -4.98 22.03 -14.72
C ASP A 75 -4.92 20.54 -15.11
N ALA A 76 -5.15 19.64 -14.14
CA ALA A 76 -5.16 18.19 -14.36
C ALA A 76 -6.57 17.59 -14.52
N ASP A 77 -7.64 18.39 -14.41
CA ASP A 77 -9.05 17.95 -14.46
C ASP A 77 -9.40 16.91 -13.38
N ILE A 78 -9.00 17.17 -12.13
CA ILE A 78 -9.17 16.28 -10.96
C ILE A 78 -10.05 16.95 -9.90
N ASP A 79 -10.83 16.16 -9.16
CA ASP A 79 -11.58 16.67 -8.01
C ASP A 79 -10.62 17.11 -6.89
N ILE A 80 -10.80 18.34 -6.41
CA ILE A 80 -9.93 18.90 -5.37
C ILE A 80 -9.99 18.12 -4.05
N THR A 81 -11.14 17.54 -3.72
CA THR A 81 -11.34 16.73 -2.50
C THR A 81 -10.50 15.47 -2.58
N GLU A 82 -10.53 14.79 -3.72
CA GLU A 82 -9.69 13.62 -3.95
C GLU A 82 -8.21 13.97 -3.87
N LEU A 83 -7.80 15.10 -4.44
CA LEU A 83 -6.41 15.56 -4.38
C LEU A 83 -5.96 15.88 -2.94
N VAL A 84 -6.85 16.43 -2.11
CA VAL A 84 -6.60 16.64 -0.67
C VAL A 84 -6.42 15.31 0.05
N GLU A 85 -7.30 14.34 -0.19
CA GLU A 85 -7.21 13.00 0.40
C GLU A 85 -5.91 12.30 0.00
N ILE A 86 -5.50 12.39 -1.27
CA ILE A 86 -4.23 11.87 -1.77
C ILE A 86 -3.01 12.47 -1.05
N GLU A 87 -3.00 13.78 -0.78
CA GLU A 87 -1.84 14.43 -0.15
C GLU A 87 -1.80 14.27 1.38
N GLU A 88 -2.95 14.20 2.04
CA GLU A 88 -3.06 14.20 3.51
C GLU A 88 -3.27 12.82 4.13
N ASP A 89 -4.01 11.91 3.48
CA ASP A 89 -4.30 10.58 3.99
C ASP A 89 -3.48 9.51 3.26
N SER A 90 -2.51 8.91 3.96
CA SER A 90 -1.68 7.84 3.44
C SER A 90 -2.43 6.53 3.15
N HIS A 91 -3.63 6.36 3.69
CA HIS A 91 -4.45 5.15 3.50
C HIS A 91 -5.50 5.31 2.41
N HIS A 92 -5.72 6.54 1.93
CA HIS A 92 -6.64 6.80 0.85
C HIS A 92 -6.21 6.05 -0.42
N THR A 93 -7.19 5.46 -1.10
CA THR A 93 -6.97 4.75 -2.36
C THR A 93 -7.56 5.58 -3.49
N PRO A 94 -6.73 6.21 -4.33
CA PRO A 94 -7.19 7.13 -5.36
C PRO A 94 -7.92 6.40 -6.49
N GLU A 95 -8.76 7.12 -7.22
CA GLU A 95 -9.41 6.58 -8.39
C GLU A 95 -8.41 6.32 -9.53
N PRO A 96 -8.55 5.22 -10.28
CA PRO A 96 -7.69 4.95 -11.44
C PRO A 96 -7.65 6.09 -12.46
N ARG A 97 -8.77 6.82 -12.63
CA ARG A 97 -8.86 7.99 -13.51
C ARG A 97 -7.93 9.10 -13.03
N THR A 98 -7.98 9.42 -11.74
CA THR A 98 -7.18 10.48 -11.12
C THR A 98 -5.69 10.18 -11.22
N VAL A 99 -5.30 8.92 -10.97
CA VAL A 99 -3.91 8.49 -11.17
C VAL A 99 -3.48 8.63 -12.64
N TYR A 100 -4.34 8.29 -13.59
CA TYR A 100 -4.06 8.47 -15.02
C TYR A 100 -3.92 9.95 -15.42
N GLN A 101 -4.78 10.83 -14.90
CA GLN A 101 -4.71 12.27 -15.14
C GLN A 101 -3.43 12.88 -14.56
N LEU A 102 -3.06 12.52 -13.32
CA LEU A 102 -1.80 12.93 -12.70
C LEU A 102 -0.59 12.43 -13.48
N ALA A 103 -0.62 11.18 -13.97
CA ALA A 103 0.44 10.62 -14.78
C ALA A 103 0.66 11.44 -16.06
N ASN A 104 -0.40 11.77 -16.78
CA ASN A 104 -0.32 12.60 -17.98
C ASN A 104 0.16 14.01 -17.67
N TYR A 105 -0.36 14.62 -16.62
CA TYR A 105 -0.01 15.98 -16.20
C TYR A 105 1.46 16.12 -15.78
N PHE A 106 1.99 15.11 -15.10
CA PHE A 106 3.38 15.05 -14.68
C PHE A 106 4.32 14.43 -15.73
N ALA A 107 3.79 13.97 -16.86
CA ALA A 107 4.52 13.25 -17.90
C ALA A 107 5.26 11.99 -17.37
N ILE A 108 4.60 11.26 -16.47
CA ILE A 108 5.07 10.01 -15.87
C ILE A 108 4.33 8.82 -16.49
N PRO A 109 4.98 7.66 -16.73
CA PRO A 109 4.30 6.45 -17.17
C PRO A 109 3.16 6.05 -16.22
N SER A 110 1.94 5.99 -16.74
CA SER A 110 0.73 5.68 -15.96
C SER A 110 0.79 4.32 -15.28
N THR A 111 1.39 3.32 -15.91
CA THR A 111 1.55 1.96 -15.35
C THR A 111 2.34 1.96 -14.04
N LYS A 112 3.42 2.74 -13.96
CA LYS A 112 4.26 2.87 -12.77
C LYS A 112 3.56 3.68 -11.69
N LEU A 113 2.84 4.74 -12.08
CA LEU A 113 2.09 5.54 -11.13
C LEU A 113 0.89 4.77 -10.54
N MET A 114 0.24 3.92 -11.32
CA MET A 114 -0.80 2.98 -10.85
C MET A 114 -0.25 1.94 -9.87
N GLN A 115 0.98 1.44 -10.11
CA GLN A 115 1.65 0.55 -9.14
C GLN A 115 1.93 1.28 -7.83
N LEU A 116 2.42 2.52 -7.90
CA LEU A 116 2.73 3.35 -6.73
C LEU A 116 1.48 3.69 -5.91
N ALA A 117 0.39 4.03 -6.59
CA ALA A 117 -0.93 4.28 -5.97
C ALA A 117 -1.59 3.02 -5.38
N GLY A 118 -0.96 1.84 -5.54
CA GLY A 118 -1.47 0.58 -5.02
C GLY A 118 -2.55 -0.08 -5.87
N LEU A 119 -2.85 0.46 -7.05
CA LEU A 119 -3.92 0.02 -7.96
C LEU A 119 -3.54 -1.16 -8.87
N SER A 120 -2.28 -1.60 -8.84
CA SER A 120 -1.79 -2.75 -9.62
C SER A 120 -1.50 -3.96 -8.73
N GLN A 121 -1.92 -5.14 -9.19
CA GLN A 121 -1.58 -6.43 -8.57
C GLN A 121 -0.11 -6.83 -8.83
N GLN A 122 0.41 -6.54 -10.02
CA GLN A 122 1.82 -6.76 -10.34
C GLN A 122 2.61 -5.51 -9.96
N ARG A 123 3.46 -5.63 -8.93
CA ARG A 123 4.32 -4.55 -8.44
C ARG A 123 5.78 -4.91 -8.68
N ASP A 124 6.53 -4.03 -9.32
CA ASP A 124 7.97 -4.18 -9.41
C ASP A 124 8.61 -3.97 -8.03
N SER A 125 9.27 -5.00 -7.51
CA SER A 125 9.98 -4.94 -6.22
C SER A 125 11.02 -3.80 -6.14
N HIS A 126 11.66 -3.47 -7.27
CA HIS A 126 12.61 -2.37 -7.33
C HIS A 126 11.89 -1.03 -7.14
N LEU A 127 10.78 -0.82 -7.85
CA LEU A 127 9.96 0.38 -7.73
C LEU A 127 9.44 0.57 -6.29
N VAL A 128 8.98 -0.51 -5.64
CA VAL A 128 8.52 -0.45 -4.25
C VAL A 128 9.66 -0.05 -3.31
N SER A 129 10.86 -0.62 -3.48
CA SER A 129 12.01 -0.28 -2.64
C SER A 129 12.43 1.19 -2.79
N GLU A 130 12.41 1.72 -4.01
CA GLU A 130 12.72 3.12 -4.29
C GLU A 130 11.64 4.07 -3.78
N ALA A 131 10.37 3.67 -3.87
CA ALA A 131 9.25 4.42 -3.28
C ALA A 131 9.41 4.57 -1.76
N ILE A 132 9.80 3.50 -1.06
CA ILE A 132 10.06 3.53 0.39
C ILE A 132 11.24 4.45 0.72
N ARG A 133 12.35 4.35 -0.03
CA ARG A 133 13.52 5.24 0.15
C ARG A 133 13.17 6.69 -0.10
N PHE A 134 12.41 6.97 -1.16
CA PHE A 134 11.91 8.29 -1.49
C PHE A 134 11.05 8.84 -0.36
N ALA A 135 10.07 8.05 0.13
CA ALA A 135 9.24 8.44 1.27
C ALA A 135 10.11 8.81 2.47
N ALA A 136 11.05 7.96 2.89
CA ALA A 136 11.92 8.22 4.04
C ALA A 136 12.76 9.52 3.92
N ARG A 137 13.10 9.95 2.70
CA ARG A 137 13.94 11.15 2.45
C ARG A 137 13.15 12.43 2.20
N SER A 138 11.83 12.34 2.04
CA SER A 138 10.94 13.44 1.63
C SER A 138 10.06 13.99 2.76
N GLU A 139 10.53 13.91 4.00
CA GLU A 139 9.78 14.38 5.17
C GLU A 139 9.90 15.91 5.39
N LYS A 140 8.79 16.50 5.87
CA LYS A 140 8.40 17.91 5.71
C LYS A 140 9.43 18.96 6.16
N VAL A 141 9.78 19.88 5.25
CA VAL A 141 10.06 21.31 5.53
C VAL A 141 9.36 22.21 4.48
N THR A 142 9.00 23.45 4.87
CA THR A 142 8.13 24.42 4.17
C THR A 142 8.53 24.81 2.75
N ASP A 143 9.82 24.75 2.40
CA ASP A 143 10.33 24.85 1.03
C ASP A 143 11.09 23.56 0.69
N LEU A 144 11.12 23.17 -0.59
CA LEU A 144 11.89 21.97 -1.00
C LEU A 144 13.35 22.17 -0.61
N ASN A 145 13.82 21.40 0.37
CA ASN A 145 15.23 21.37 0.71
C ASN A 145 16.01 20.58 -0.36
N GLU A 146 17.32 20.78 -0.43
CA GLU A 146 18.18 20.13 -1.44
C GLU A 146 18.05 18.59 -1.38
N THR A 147 17.90 18.04 -0.17
CA THR A 147 17.66 16.59 0.04
C THR A 147 16.35 16.11 -0.58
N GLU A 148 15.25 16.84 -0.38
CA GLU A 148 13.94 16.47 -0.93
C GLU A 148 13.93 16.59 -2.45
N ARG A 149 14.56 17.66 -2.97
CA ARG A 149 14.70 17.87 -4.41
C ARG A 149 15.51 16.75 -5.06
N SER A 150 16.67 16.41 -4.49
CA SER A 150 17.49 15.30 -4.97
C SER A 150 16.75 13.96 -4.91
N ALA A 151 16.00 13.72 -3.83
CA ALA A 151 15.16 12.52 -3.70
C ALA A 151 14.05 12.48 -4.76
N LEU A 152 13.39 13.61 -5.03
CA LEU A 152 12.36 13.71 -6.06
C LEU A 152 12.93 13.47 -7.45
N GLU A 153 14.06 14.09 -7.80
CA GLU A 153 14.71 13.92 -9.10
C GLU A 153 15.15 12.46 -9.32
N ALA A 154 15.74 11.83 -8.31
CA ALA A 154 16.10 10.40 -8.36
C ALA A 154 14.86 9.50 -8.54
N PHE A 155 13.77 9.79 -7.82
CA PHE A 155 12.56 8.99 -7.91
C PHE A 155 11.84 9.19 -9.26
N VAL A 156 11.83 10.40 -9.80
CA VAL A 156 11.32 10.68 -11.16
C VAL A 156 12.15 9.94 -12.22
N ALA A 157 13.47 9.81 -12.04
CA ALA A 157 14.30 9.00 -12.94
C ALA A 157 13.83 7.54 -12.94
N VAL A 158 13.65 6.93 -11.76
CA VAL A 158 13.13 5.55 -11.63
C VAL A 158 11.73 5.41 -12.25
N LEU A 159 10.87 6.42 -12.08
CA LEU A 159 9.54 6.41 -12.68
C LEU A 159 9.56 6.59 -14.21
N SER A 160 10.52 7.33 -14.75
CA SER A 160 10.60 7.64 -16.19
C SER A 160 11.37 6.59 -17.01
N GLU A 161 12.16 5.71 -16.36
CA GLU A 161 12.80 4.59 -17.04
C GLU A 161 11.77 3.75 -17.82
N GLN A 162 11.95 3.63 -19.14
CA GLN A 162 11.14 2.73 -19.95
C GLN A 162 11.72 1.31 -19.80
N LYS A 163 10.89 0.37 -19.36
CA LYS A 163 11.19 -1.06 -19.35
C LYS A 163 10.18 -1.76 -20.22
#